data_AF-A0A2P7R9I9-F1
#
_entry.id   AF-A0A2P7R9I9-F1
#
_cell.length_a   1.000
_cell.length_b   1.000
_cell.length_c   1.000
_cell.angle_alpha   90.00
_cell.angle_beta   90.00
_cell.angle_gamma   90.00
#
_symmetry.space_group_name_H-M   'P 1'
#
loop_
_entity.id
_entity.type
_entity.pdbx_description
1 polymer ?
#
loop_
_entity_poly.entity_id
_entity_poly.type
_entity_poly.pdbx_seq_one_letter_code
_entity_poly.pdbx_strand_id
1 'polypeptide(L)'
;MTNYRLLACACTALLLASPASANHCDNDMIEVQWLLDGSGNLEPNRVDAAEQLLVRAAQACLQENEQIMSAEPDSPLLEPGYVTLGQSMLINARELLSDQH
;
A
#
# COMPACT_ATOMS: atom_id res chain seq x y z
N MET A 1 36.14 17.96 -11.00
CA MET A 1 35.76 17.13 -9.84
C MET A 1 34.26 17.25 -9.60
N THR A 2 33.44 16.82 -10.56
CA THR A 2 31.98 17.13 -10.56
C THR A 2 31.11 15.88 -10.71
N ASN A 3 31.71 14.73 -11.05
CA ASN A 3 30.98 13.48 -11.32
C ASN A 3 30.72 12.62 -10.08
N TYR A 4 31.48 12.80 -9.00
CA TYR A 4 31.34 11.98 -7.78
C TYR A 4 30.08 12.32 -6.96
N ARG A 5 29.58 13.57 -7.03
CA ARG A 5 28.39 13.98 -6.29
C ARG A 5 27.08 13.45 -6.90
N LEU A 6 27.02 13.35 -8.24
CA LEU A 6 25.86 12.83 -8.95
C LEU A 6 25.68 11.32 -8.74
N LEU A 7 26.78 10.54 -8.74
CA LEU A 7 26.73 9.11 -8.44
C LEU A 7 26.27 8.83 -6.99
N ALA A 8 26.70 9.65 -6.02
CA ALA A 8 26.30 9.47 -4.63
C ALA A 8 24.79 9.70 -4.40
N CYS A 9 24.18 10.68 -5.10
CA CYS A 9 22.72 10.91 -5.06
C CYS A 9 21.93 9.77 -5.72
N ALA A 10 22.41 9.23 -6.83
CA ALA A 10 21.72 8.11 -7.50
C ALA A 10 21.74 6.85 -6.64
N CYS A 11 22.88 6.52 -6.01
CA CYS A 11 22.98 5.34 -5.14
C CYS A 11 22.13 5.47 -3.87
N THR A 12 22.03 6.67 -3.28
CA THR A 12 21.17 6.89 -2.09
C THR A 12 19.69 6.88 -2.46
N ALA A 13 19.29 7.42 -3.62
CA ALA A 13 17.92 7.31 -4.12
C ALA A 13 17.54 5.85 -4.42
N LEU A 14 18.43 5.07 -5.03
CA LEU A 14 18.22 3.63 -5.27
C LEU A 14 18.13 2.82 -3.97
N LEU A 15 18.94 3.14 -2.96
CA LEU A 15 18.91 2.48 -1.64
C LEU A 15 17.67 2.82 -0.80
N LEU A 16 17.07 4.00 -1.02
CA LEU A 16 15.85 4.44 -0.34
C LEU A 16 14.56 4.01 -1.08
N ALA A 17 14.65 3.72 -2.38
CA ALA A 17 13.53 3.23 -3.18
C ALA A 17 13.18 1.76 -2.86
N SER A 18 14.18 0.91 -2.60
CA SER A 18 13.98 -0.52 -2.32
C SER A 18 13.17 -0.83 -1.03
N PRO A 19 13.33 -0.11 0.09
CA PRO A 19 12.49 -0.34 1.27
C PRO A 19 11.11 0.34 1.19
N ALA A 20 10.88 1.26 0.24
CA ALA A 20 9.55 1.82 0.00
C ALA A 20 8.66 0.89 -0.86
N SER A 21 9.27 -0.09 -1.52
CA SER A 21 8.61 -1.01 -2.44
C SER A 21 8.27 -2.36 -1.79
N ALA A 22 9.08 -2.79 -0.81
CA ALA A 22 8.71 -3.84 0.13
C ALA A 22 7.81 -3.20 1.19
N ASN A 23 6.57 -3.66 1.34
CA ASN A 23 5.57 -3.13 2.27
C ASN A 23 4.73 -1.94 1.75
N HIS A 24 4.49 -1.88 0.43
CA HIS A 24 3.71 -0.81 -0.20
C HIS A 24 2.26 -0.65 0.33
N CYS A 25 1.71 -1.64 1.03
CA CYS A 25 0.39 -1.60 1.65
C CYS A 25 0.38 -1.44 3.18
N ASP A 26 1.53 -1.48 3.87
CA ASP A 26 1.54 -1.65 5.33
C ASP A 26 0.83 -0.51 6.07
N ASN A 27 1.02 0.74 5.62
CA ASN A 27 0.37 1.89 6.22
C ASN A 27 -1.15 1.82 6.08
N ASP A 28 -1.64 1.45 4.89
CA ASP A 28 -3.08 1.34 4.61
C ASP A 28 -3.70 0.17 5.39
N MET A 29 -2.98 -0.95 5.52
CA MET A 29 -3.38 -2.11 6.34
C MET A 29 -3.52 -1.71 7.82
N ILE A 30 -2.55 -0.97 8.35
CA ILE A 30 -2.57 -0.48 9.73
C ILE A 30 -3.73 0.50 9.93
N GLU A 31 -3.96 1.41 8.99
CA GLU A 31 -5.07 2.36 9.06
C GLU A 31 -6.42 1.64 9.07
N VAL A 32 -6.64 0.67 8.16
CA VAL A 32 -7.87 -0.13 8.14
C VAL A 32 -8.07 -0.90 9.44
N GLN A 33 -7.02 -1.54 9.96
CA GLN A 33 -7.11 -2.26 11.24
C GLN A 33 -7.50 -1.31 12.39
N TRP A 34 -6.90 -0.12 12.44
CA TRP A 34 -7.23 0.88 13.45
C TRP A 34 -8.68 1.35 13.36
N LEU A 35 -9.20 1.54 12.13
CA LEU A 35 -10.60 1.89 11.90
C LEU A 35 -11.54 0.75 12.30
N LEU A 36 -11.18 -0.52 12.04
CA LEU A 36 -11.94 -1.69 12.48
C LEU A 36 -12.04 -1.74 14.00
N ASP A 37 -10.94 -1.52 14.70
CA ASP A 37 -10.91 -1.51 16.17
C ASP A 37 -11.81 -0.40 16.75
N GLY A 38 -12.00 0.69 16.01
CA GLY A 38 -12.89 1.82 16.34
C GLY A 38 -14.34 1.70 15.84
N SER A 39 -14.69 0.64 15.11
CA SER A 39 -15.94 0.54 14.32
C SER A 39 -17.21 0.22 15.12
N GLY A 40 -17.18 0.26 16.46
CA GLY A 40 -18.24 -0.26 17.33
C GLY A 40 -19.65 0.32 17.18
N ASN A 41 -19.83 1.42 16.42
CA ASN A 41 -21.12 2.04 16.12
C ASN A 41 -21.56 1.87 14.65
N LEU A 42 -20.77 1.23 13.80
CA LEU A 42 -21.10 1.02 12.39
C LEU A 42 -22.05 -0.17 12.21
N GLU A 43 -22.73 -0.20 11.06
CA GLU A 43 -23.56 -1.35 10.70
C GLU A 43 -22.71 -2.62 10.52
N PRO A 44 -23.13 -3.79 11.06
CA PRO A 44 -22.32 -5.01 11.01
C PRO A 44 -21.89 -5.44 9.60
N ASN A 45 -22.76 -5.26 8.60
CA ASN A 45 -22.45 -5.57 7.20
C ASN A 45 -21.31 -4.72 6.63
N ARG A 46 -21.13 -3.48 7.11
CA ARG A 46 -20.01 -2.61 6.71
C ARG A 46 -18.71 -3.12 7.31
N VAL A 47 -18.74 -3.48 8.59
CA VAL A 47 -17.58 -4.03 9.32
C VAL A 47 -17.15 -5.37 8.70
N ASP A 48 -18.08 -6.30 8.52
CA ASP A 48 -17.81 -7.62 7.92
C ASP A 48 -17.21 -7.51 6.51
N ALA A 49 -17.71 -6.58 5.70
CA ALA A 49 -17.19 -6.34 4.36
C ALA A 49 -15.77 -5.75 4.39
N ALA A 50 -15.51 -4.82 5.30
CA ALA A 50 -14.18 -4.22 5.47
C ALA A 50 -13.15 -5.22 6.01
N GLU A 51 -13.53 -6.12 6.94
CA GLU A 51 -12.68 -7.22 7.41
C GLU A 51 -12.32 -8.17 6.27
N GLN A 52 -13.30 -8.55 5.44
CA GLN A 52 -13.04 -9.40 4.28
C GLN A 52 -12.11 -8.74 3.27
N LEU A 53 -12.28 -7.43 3.03
CA LEU A 53 -11.38 -6.66 2.18
C LEU A 53 -9.97 -6.60 2.77
N LEU A 54 -9.82 -6.38 4.08
CA LEU A 54 -8.51 -6.37 4.75
C LEU A 54 -7.76 -7.71 4.58
N VAL A 55 -8.46 -8.84 4.77
CA VAL A 55 -7.87 -10.18 4.59
C VAL A 55 -7.45 -10.41 3.14
N ARG A 56 -8.27 -10.00 2.16
CA ARG A 56 -7.95 -10.16 0.74
C ARG A 56 -6.83 -9.22 0.30
N ALA A 57 -6.82 -7.98 0.81
CA ALA A 57 -5.76 -7.03 0.58
C ALA A 57 -4.42 -7.57 1.08
N ALA A 58 -4.37 -8.13 2.29
CA ALA A 58 -3.13 -8.73 2.82
C ALA A 58 -2.53 -9.78 1.86
N GLN A 59 -3.38 -10.62 1.27
CA GLN A 59 -2.97 -11.64 0.30
C GLN A 59 -2.46 -11.02 -1.01
N ALA A 60 -3.19 -10.04 -1.54
CA ALA A 60 -2.81 -9.33 -2.76
C ALA A 60 -1.50 -8.56 -2.58
N CYS A 61 -1.39 -7.77 -1.52
CA CYS A 61 -0.20 -6.96 -1.21
C CYS A 61 1.06 -7.82 -1.06
N LEU A 62 0.95 -9.02 -0.48
CA LEU A 62 2.06 -9.96 -0.39
C LEU A 62 2.54 -10.42 -1.77
N GLN A 63 1.61 -10.75 -2.67
CA GLN A 63 1.94 -11.16 -4.04
C GLN A 63 2.47 -10.00 -4.88
N GLU A 64 1.93 -8.80 -4.66
CA GLU A 64 2.30 -7.58 -5.36
C GLU A 64 3.72 -7.12 -4.98
N ASN A 65 4.15 -7.33 -3.73
CA ASN A 65 5.53 -7.03 -3.31
C ASN A 65 6.58 -7.72 -4.20
N GLU A 66 6.36 -8.99 -4.58
CA GLU A 66 7.27 -9.71 -5.47
C GLU A 66 7.28 -9.10 -6.88
N GLN A 67 6.11 -8.69 -7.39
CA GLN A 67 5.95 -8.06 -8.70
C GLN A 67 6.61 -6.68 -8.73
N ILE A 68 6.47 -5.90 -7.68
CA ILE A 68 7.08 -4.58 -7.53
C ILE A 68 8.61 -4.70 -7.42
N MET A 69 9.11 -5.65 -6.62
CA MET A 69 10.56 -5.86 -6.46
C MET A 69 11.26 -6.33 -7.74
N SER A 70 10.52 -7.00 -8.64
CA SER A 70 11.02 -7.50 -9.93
C SER A 70 10.62 -6.64 -11.13
N ALA A 71 9.92 -5.53 -10.90
CA ALA A 71 9.46 -4.64 -11.96
C ALA A 71 10.64 -3.98 -12.67
N GLU A 72 10.55 -3.89 -14.00
CA GLU A 72 11.48 -3.09 -14.80
C GLU A 72 11.41 -1.62 -14.40
N PRO A 73 12.50 -0.83 -14.53
CA PRO A 73 12.53 0.56 -14.08
C PRO A 73 11.47 1.49 -14.72
N ASP A 74 10.97 1.16 -15.91
CA ASP A 74 9.93 1.89 -16.63
C ASP A 74 8.53 1.26 -16.48
N SER A 75 8.38 0.28 -15.59
CA SER A 75 7.11 -0.35 -15.30
C SER A 75 6.11 0.64 -14.70
N PRO A 76 4.85 0.66 -15.18
CA PRO A 76 3.78 1.43 -14.55
C PRO A 76 3.60 1.13 -13.06
N LEU A 77 3.97 -0.07 -12.60
CA LEU A 77 3.90 -0.48 -11.19
C LEU A 77 4.75 0.40 -10.25
N LEU A 78 5.77 1.07 -10.79
CA LEU A 78 6.67 1.94 -10.04
C LEU A 78 6.25 3.42 -10.09
N GLU A 79 5.18 3.75 -10.82
CA GLU A 79 4.66 5.12 -10.89
C GLU A 79 4.01 5.53 -9.57
N PRO A 80 4.25 6.75 -9.05
CA PRO A 80 3.70 7.19 -7.76
C PRO A 80 2.16 7.19 -7.64
N GLY A 81 1.44 7.13 -8.75
CA GLY A 81 -0.02 7.11 -8.80
C GLY A 81 -0.62 5.75 -9.13
N TYR A 82 0.21 4.72 -9.32
CA TYR A 82 -0.29 3.38 -9.57
C TYR A 82 -0.89 2.81 -8.29
N VAL A 83 -2.18 2.46 -8.35
CA VAL A 83 -2.90 1.83 -7.25
C VAL A 83 -2.95 0.34 -7.52
N THR A 84 -2.34 -0.45 -6.64
CA THR A 84 -2.37 -1.91 -6.75
C THR A 84 -3.76 -2.46 -6.40
N LEU A 85 -4.01 -3.73 -6.71
CA LEU A 85 -5.26 -4.37 -6.32
C LEU A 85 -5.38 -4.40 -4.79
N GLY A 86 -4.30 -4.74 -4.09
CA GLY A 86 -4.25 -4.71 -2.63
C GLY A 86 -4.59 -3.33 -2.06
N GLN A 87 -3.97 -2.26 -2.57
CA GLN A 87 -4.28 -0.89 -2.14
C GLN A 87 -5.73 -0.50 -2.44
N SER A 88 -6.28 -0.88 -3.61
CA SER A 88 -7.67 -0.58 -3.94
C SER A 88 -8.67 -1.22 -2.97
N MET A 89 -8.38 -2.45 -2.50
CA MET A 89 -9.21 -3.13 -1.50
C MET A 89 -9.15 -2.39 -0.16
N LEU A 90 -7.98 -1.88 0.24
CA LEU A 90 -7.80 -1.13 1.48
C LEU A 90 -8.48 0.23 1.44
N ILE A 91 -8.43 0.93 0.29
CA ILE A 91 -9.19 2.16 0.07
C ILE A 91 -10.68 1.90 0.27
N ASN A 92 -11.23 0.85 -0.37
CA ASN A 92 -12.63 0.48 -0.21
C ASN A 92 -12.97 0.10 1.24
N ALA A 93 -12.09 -0.62 1.94
CA ALA A 93 -12.28 -0.96 3.34
C ALA A 93 -12.34 0.29 4.23
N ARG A 94 -11.45 1.27 4.00
CA ARG A 94 -11.46 2.56 4.70
C ARG A 94 -12.74 3.34 4.43
N GLU A 95 -13.22 3.36 3.19
CA GLU A 95 -14.49 4.01 2.84
C GLU A 95 -15.67 3.37 3.57
N LEU A 96 -15.71 2.03 3.66
CA LEU A 96 -16.73 1.31 4.43
C LEU A 96 -16.68 1.61 5.93
N LEU A 97 -15.50 1.90 6.48
CA LEU A 97 -15.32 2.16 7.92
C LEU A 97 -15.36 3.66 8.28
N SER A 98 -15.28 4.54 7.29
CA SER A 98 -15.37 5.98 7.50
C SER A 98 -16.84 6.40 7.58
N ASP A 99 -17.17 7.27 8.53
CA ASP A 99 -18.54 7.74 8.76
C ASP A 99 -18.96 8.82 7.75
N GLN A 100 -18.60 8.67 6.47
CA GLN A 100 -18.94 9.61 5.42
C GLN A 100 -20.35 9.35 4.87
N HIS A 101 -21.39 9.55 5.69
CA HIS A 101 -22.75 9.93 5.27
C HIS A 101 -23.48 10.67 6.40
#